data_AF-A0AA48RF57-F1
#
_entry.id   AF-A0AA48RF57-F1
#
_cell.length_a   1.000
_cell.length_b   1.000
_cell.length_c   1.000
_cell.angle_alpha   90.00
_cell.angle_beta   90.00
_cell.angle_gamma   90.00
#
_symmetry.space_group_name_H-M   'P 1'
#
loop_
_entity.id
_entity.type
_entity.pdbx_description
1 polymer ?
#
loop_
_entity_poly.entity_id
_entity_poly.type
_entity_poly.pdbx_seq_one_letter_code
_entity_poly.pdbx_strand_id
1 'polypeptide(L)'
;MSAHKLLLLPGDGIGPEISAEAEKVIDFLSQAGVAKFEIERGLVGGAAYDAHKVAISESDMALAQAADAVLLAAVGGPKWDGVPYNQRPEAGLLRLRKDLALFANLRPAICYPALADASSLKRELVDGLDIMIVRELTGGVYFGEPKEIVTLENGEKRAVDTQVYTTHEIERIGRVAFELARNRGNKVTSSEKANVMRSGYLWREVITALHKREYADVKLEHMLADALAMQLVRWPKQFDVVVTDNLFGDMLSDEAAMLTGSLGMLPSASLGAADANGKRKAMYEPCHGSAPDIAGKGIANPIAMIGSLGMAMRYSFDNAKAADAIDQAIAGVLGKGLRTIDIKGDAPSSISTSQMGDAIVAELKTVLR
;
A
#
# COMPACT_ATOMS: atom_id res chain seq x y z
N MET A 1 -25.83 -13.74 1.23
CA MET A 1 -24.44 -13.40 1.57
C MET A 1 -24.41 -12.72 2.93
N SER A 2 -23.51 -13.12 3.82
CA SER A 2 -23.20 -12.35 5.04
C SER A 2 -22.60 -11.01 4.63
N ALA A 3 -22.85 -9.95 5.40
CA ALA A 3 -22.24 -8.66 5.14
C ALA A 3 -20.77 -8.65 5.60
N HIS A 4 -19.91 -8.04 4.81
CA HIS A 4 -18.52 -7.74 5.17
C HIS A 4 -18.47 -6.47 6.01
N LYS A 5 -17.85 -6.52 7.18
CA LYS A 5 -17.66 -5.35 8.04
C LYS A 5 -16.46 -4.54 7.58
N LEU A 6 -16.71 -3.35 7.06
CA LEU A 6 -15.69 -2.47 6.52
C LEU A 6 -15.62 -1.20 7.36
N LEU A 7 -14.45 -0.91 7.94
CA LEU A 7 -14.20 0.39 8.56
C LEU A 7 -13.57 1.33 7.52
N LEU A 8 -14.25 2.44 7.22
CA LEU A 8 -13.73 3.49 6.38
C LEU A 8 -13.09 4.59 7.24
N LEU A 9 -11.82 4.90 6.95
CA LEU A 9 -11.03 5.95 7.59
C LEU A 9 -10.58 6.95 6.52
N PRO A 10 -11.40 7.99 6.22
CA PRO A 10 -11.06 8.95 5.17
C PRO A 10 -9.83 9.81 5.49
N GLY A 11 -9.57 10.07 6.76
CA GLY A 11 -8.40 10.85 7.20
C GLY A 11 -8.36 12.28 6.66
N ASP A 12 -7.22 12.69 6.12
CA ASP A 12 -6.86 14.09 5.86
C ASP A 12 -6.73 14.43 4.36
N GLY A 13 -6.78 15.73 4.04
CA GLY A 13 -6.48 16.26 2.70
C GLY A 13 -7.46 15.77 1.63
N ILE A 14 -6.96 15.10 0.59
CA ILE A 14 -7.79 14.49 -0.46
C ILE A 14 -8.51 13.22 0.00
N GLY A 15 -8.16 12.67 1.17
CA GLY A 15 -8.70 11.42 1.68
C GLY A 15 -10.23 11.31 1.64
N PRO A 16 -10.98 12.33 2.09
CA PRO A 16 -12.44 12.37 1.96
C PRO A 16 -12.97 12.30 0.53
N GLU A 17 -12.36 12.99 -0.44
CA GLU A 17 -12.87 13.00 -1.83
C GLU A 17 -12.61 11.67 -2.54
N ILE A 18 -11.45 11.04 -2.36
CA ILE A 18 -11.18 9.73 -2.96
C ILE A 18 -11.93 8.59 -2.26
N SER A 19 -12.21 8.73 -0.95
CA SER A 19 -13.03 7.77 -0.21
C SER A 19 -14.46 7.74 -0.74
N ALA A 20 -15.03 8.91 -1.03
CA ALA A 20 -16.37 9.01 -1.60
C ALA A 20 -16.50 8.26 -2.94
N GLU A 21 -15.45 8.27 -3.77
CA GLU A 21 -15.45 7.53 -5.04
C GLU A 21 -15.33 6.01 -4.83
N ALA A 22 -14.60 5.54 -3.81
CA ALA A 22 -14.61 4.13 -3.43
C ALA A 22 -15.98 3.70 -2.88
N GLU A 23 -16.68 4.57 -2.14
CA GLU A 23 -18.05 4.32 -1.66
C GLU A 23 -19.03 4.13 -2.81
N LYS A 24 -18.91 4.89 -3.92
CA LYS A 24 -19.73 4.67 -5.12
C LYS A 24 -19.53 3.25 -5.70
N VAL A 25 -18.31 2.74 -5.69
CA VAL A 25 -18.00 1.37 -6.15
C VAL A 25 -18.60 0.34 -5.19
N ILE A 26 -18.49 0.56 -3.87
CA ILE A 26 -19.10 -0.30 -2.85
C ILE A 26 -20.63 -0.37 -2.99
N ASP A 27 -21.27 0.79 -3.17
CA ASP A 27 -22.72 0.90 -3.38
C ASP A 27 -23.15 0.15 -4.64
N PHE A 28 -22.39 0.31 -5.73
CA PHE A 28 -22.67 -0.41 -6.97
C PHE A 28 -22.55 -1.94 -6.79
N LEU A 29 -21.46 -2.43 -6.20
CA LEU A 29 -21.27 -3.86 -5.93
C LEU A 29 -22.38 -4.44 -5.04
N SER A 30 -22.88 -3.64 -4.10
CA SER A 30 -24.02 -3.98 -3.24
C SER A 30 -25.32 -4.10 -4.03
N GLN A 31 -25.63 -3.10 -4.85
CA GLN A 31 -26.86 -3.08 -5.67
C GLN A 31 -26.85 -4.18 -6.75
N ALA A 32 -25.68 -4.50 -7.31
CA ALA A 32 -25.50 -5.58 -8.27
C ALA A 32 -25.54 -6.98 -7.63
N GLY A 33 -25.63 -7.09 -6.30
CA GLY A 33 -25.64 -8.37 -5.60
C GLY A 33 -24.32 -9.12 -5.67
N VAL A 34 -23.19 -8.40 -5.88
CA VAL A 34 -21.85 -8.99 -5.95
C VAL A 34 -21.26 -9.20 -4.56
N ALA A 35 -21.51 -8.27 -3.64
CA ALA A 35 -21.09 -8.34 -2.24
C ALA A 35 -22.06 -7.54 -1.37
N LYS A 36 -22.04 -7.72 -0.05
CA LYS A 36 -22.82 -6.92 0.89
C LYS A 36 -21.87 -6.34 1.93
N PHE A 37 -22.03 -5.07 2.28
CA PHE A 37 -21.15 -4.38 3.23
C PHE A 37 -21.94 -3.79 4.40
N GLU A 38 -21.32 -3.83 5.58
CA GLU A 38 -21.68 -3.04 6.76
C GLU A 38 -20.54 -2.04 6.98
N ILE A 39 -20.79 -0.77 6.65
CA ILE A 39 -19.77 0.27 6.67
C ILE A 39 -19.86 1.08 7.97
N GLU A 40 -18.79 1.04 8.75
CA GLU A 40 -18.56 1.97 9.85
C GLU A 40 -17.57 3.05 9.41
N ARG A 41 -17.68 4.25 9.97
CA ARG A 41 -16.77 5.38 9.68
C ARG A 41 -16.12 5.83 10.97
N GLY A 42 -14.80 6.00 10.93
CA GLY A 42 -14.00 6.48 12.06
C GLY A 42 -13.10 7.65 11.66
N LEU A 43 -12.39 8.19 12.65
CA LEU A 43 -11.42 9.25 12.46
C LEU A 43 -9.99 8.74 12.64
N VAL A 44 -9.09 9.24 11.79
CA VAL A 44 -7.65 9.01 11.89
C VAL A 44 -6.91 10.27 11.44
N GLY A 45 -5.67 10.41 11.87
CA GLY A 45 -4.79 11.49 11.43
C GLY A 45 -5.12 12.84 12.07
N GLY A 46 -4.98 13.89 11.28
CA GLY A 46 -5.26 15.27 11.66
C GLY A 46 -6.73 15.50 11.99
N ALA A 47 -7.65 14.86 11.27
CA ALA A 47 -9.08 14.88 11.56
C ALA A 47 -9.40 14.33 12.97
N ALA A 48 -8.76 13.23 13.37
CA ALA A 48 -8.86 12.71 14.74
C ALA A 48 -8.22 13.66 15.77
N TYR A 49 -7.07 14.27 15.45
CA TYR A 49 -6.42 15.21 16.35
C TYR A 49 -7.25 16.48 16.59
N ASP A 50 -7.90 16.98 15.54
CA ASP A 50 -8.79 18.13 15.64
C ASP A 50 -9.96 17.85 16.58
N ALA A 51 -10.57 16.66 16.48
CA ALA A 51 -11.72 16.22 17.27
C ALA A 51 -11.36 15.75 18.70
N HIS A 52 -10.27 15.02 18.87
CA HIS A 52 -9.97 14.24 20.07
C HIS A 52 -8.58 14.49 20.67
N LYS A 53 -7.74 15.32 20.01
CA LYS A 53 -6.35 15.61 20.41
C LYS A 53 -5.43 14.38 20.43
N VAL A 54 -5.84 13.33 19.72
CA VAL A 54 -5.07 12.11 19.46
C VAL A 54 -5.16 11.75 17.99
N ALA A 55 -4.13 11.12 17.44
CA ALA A 55 -4.09 10.76 16.01
C ALA A 55 -5.06 9.61 15.63
N ILE A 56 -5.55 8.85 16.61
CA ILE A 56 -6.67 7.91 16.50
C ILE A 56 -7.19 7.59 17.90
N SER A 57 -8.52 7.54 18.06
CA SER A 57 -9.14 7.29 19.36
C SER A 57 -9.17 5.79 19.71
N GLU A 58 -9.33 5.46 21.00
CA GLU A 58 -9.56 4.06 21.42
C GLU A 58 -10.85 3.48 20.81
N SER A 59 -11.89 4.32 20.64
CA SER A 59 -13.13 3.91 19.98
C SER A 59 -12.90 3.54 18.52
N ASP A 60 -12.16 4.35 17.75
CA ASP A 60 -11.87 4.06 16.34
C ASP A 60 -10.96 2.82 16.20
N MET A 61 -10.00 2.65 17.12
CA MET A 61 -9.20 1.42 17.18
C MET A 61 -10.03 0.19 17.49
N ALA A 62 -11.06 0.29 18.34
CA ALA A 62 -11.98 -0.81 18.61
C ALA A 62 -12.81 -1.18 17.35
N LEU A 63 -13.24 -0.19 16.56
CA LEU A 63 -13.88 -0.44 15.26
C LEU A 63 -12.91 -1.16 14.32
N ALA A 64 -11.65 -0.72 14.26
CA ALA A 64 -10.63 -1.34 13.41
C ALA A 64 -10.36 -2.80 13.79
N GLN A 65 -10.37 -3.10 15.09
CA GLN A 65 -10.26 -4.46 15.63
C GLN A 65 -11.52 -5.31 15.37
N ALA A 66 -12.70 -4.71 15.22
CA ALA A 66 -13.95 -5.42 14.95
C ALA A 66 -14.22 -5.66 13.46
N ALA A 67 -13.60 -4.87 12.57
CA ALA A 67 -13.79 -4.96 11.14
C ALA A 67 -13.15 -6.21 10.51
N ASP A 68 -13.73 -6.67 9.39
CA ASP A 68 -13.14 -7.67 8.50
C ASP A 68 -12.02 -7.05 7.65
N ALA A 69 -12.15 -5.76 7.31
CA ALA A 69 -11.13 -4.95 6.65
C ALA A 69 -11.22 -3.48 7.05
N VAL A 70 -10.09 -2.79 7.07
CA VAL A 70 -10.00 -1.33 7.19
C VAL A 70 -9.66 -0.76 5.81
N LEU A 71 -10.36 0.28 5.37
CA LEU A 71 -10.05 1.04 4.17
C LEU A 71 -9.66 2.46 4.59
N LEU A 72 -8.38 2.80 4.49
CA LEU A 72 -7.82 4.08 4.89
C LEU A 72 -7.41 4.85 3.63
N ALA A 73 -7.72 6.15 3.57
CA ALA A 73 -7.35 6.96 2.41
C ALA A 73 -6.00 7.67 2.58
N ALA A 74 -5.89 8.68 3.44
CA ALA A 74 -4.61 9.36 3.67
C ALA A 74 -4.56 10.04 5.05
N VAL A 75 -3.37 10.26 5.58
CA VAL A 75 -3.14 11.06 6.79
C VAL A 75 -2.04 12.09 6.55
N GLY A 76 -2.06 13.19 7.29
CA GLY A 76 -1.00 14.19 7.29
C GLY A 76 -1.40 15.54 6.70
N GLY A 77 -0.63 16.57 7.04
CA GLY A 77 -0.76 17.91 6.48
C GLY A 77 -0.02 18.97 7.30
N PRO A 78 0.43 20.08 6.68
CA PRO A 78 1.24 21.12 7.34
C PRO A 78 0.58 21.74 8.58
N LYS A 79 -0.75 21.68 8.68
CA LYS A 79 -1.52 22.16 9.83
C LYS A 79 -1.05 21.54 11.15
N TRP A 80 -0.55 20.30 11.13
CA TRP A 80 -0.21 19.54 12.33
C TRP A 80 1.29 19.37 12.56
N ASP A 81 2.17 20.06 11.82
CA ASP A 81 3.63 19.93 11.99
C ASP A 81 4.12 20.30 13.41
N GLY A 82 3.40 21.22 14.07
CA GLY A 82 3.68 21.72 15.41
C GLY A 82 3.08 20.92 16.57
N VAL A 83 2.30 19.85 16.31
CA VAL A 83 1.74 19.02 17.39
C VAL A 83 2.82 18.07 17.96
N PRO A 84 2.66 17.55 19.19
CA PRO A 84 3.60 16.58 19.75
C PRO A 84 3.86 15.41 18.80
N TYR A 85 5.11 14.93 18.71
CA TYR A 85 5.51 13.92 17.73
C TYR A 85 4.63 12.66 17.75
N ASN A 86 4.26 12.18 18.94
CA ASN A 86 3.39 11.02 19.14
C ASN A 86 1.90 11.29 18.88
N GLN A 87 1.53 12.54 18.57
CA GLN A 87 0.16 12.95 18.21
C GLN A 87 0.06 13.46 16.78
N ARG A 88 1.16 13.42 16.01
CA ARG A 88 1.13 13.75 14.58
C ARG A 88 0.23 12.77 13.82
N PRO A 89 -0.37 13.18 12.69
CA PRO A 89 -1.29 12.33 11.95
C PRO A 89 -0.74 10.93 11.63
N GLU A 90 0.55 10.83 11.28
CA GLU A 90 1.25 9.59 10.95
C GLU A 90 1.31 8.62 12.14
N ALA A 91 1.27 9.12 13.38
CA ALA A 91 1.23 8.28 14.57
C ALA A 91 -0.03 7.39 14.61
N GLY A 92 -1.16 7.87 14.09
CA GLY A 92 -2.39 7.08 13.97
C GLY A 92 -2.24 5.91 12.99
N LEU A 93 -1.61 6.16 11.84
CA LEU A 93 -1.31 5.14 10.84
C LEU A 93 -0.34 4.07 11.38
N LEU A 94 0.74 4.50 12.05
CA LEU A 94 1.70 3.58 12.66
C LEU A 94 1.06 2.75 13.77
N ARG A 95 0.17 3.34 14.57
CA ARG A 95 -0.60 2.64 15.60
C ARG A 95 -1.53 1.59 14.98
N LEU A 96 -2.31 1.93 13.95
CA LEU A 96 -3.16 0.96 13.23
C LEU A 96 -2.35 -0.24 12.75
N ARG A 97 -1.22 0.00 12.06
CA ARG A 97 -0.35 -1.06 11.55
C ARG A 97 0.19 -1.96 12.66
N LYS A 98 0.62 -1.36 13.78
CA LYS A 98 1.19 -2.08 14.93
C LYS A 98 0.14 -2.87 15.70
N ASP A 99 -0.95 -2.23 16.12
CA ASP A 99 -1.98 -2.81 16.99
C ASP A 99 -2.82 -3.88 16.27
N LEU A 100 -2.96 -3.78 14.94
CA LEU A 100 -3.54 -4.83 14.09
C LEU A 100 -2.52 -5.88 13.63
N ALA A 101 -1.24 -5.73 14.00
CA ALA A 101 -0.13 -6.61 13.64
C ALA A 101 0.02 -6.85 12.12
N LEU A 102 -0.15 -5.79 11.31
CA LEU A 102 -0.15 -5.83 9.84
C LEU A 102 1.27 -5.85 9.28
N PHE A 103 1.96 -6.98 9.38
CA PHE A 103 3.39 -7.07 9.08
C PHE A 103 3.73 -7.11 7.58
N ALA A 104 2.79 -7.51 6.71
CA ALA A 104 3.06 -7.69 5.27
C ALA A 104 2.40 -6.60 4.44
N ASN A 105 3.18 -5.65 3.95
CA ASN A 105 2.70 -4.63 3.02
C ASN A 105 2.94 -5.07 1.58
N LEU A 106 1.88 -5.11 0.78
CA LEU A 106 1.86 -5.48 -0.63
C LEU A 106 1.62 -4.22 -1.45
N ARG A 107 2.57 -3.89 -2.33
CA ARG A 107 2.50 -2.73 -3.24
C ARG A 107 2.73 -3.19 -4.68
N PRO A 108 1.66 -3.44 -5.45
CA PRO A 108 1.78 -3.76 -6.87
C PRO A 108 2.14 -2.50 -7.68
N ALA A 109 3.27 -2.51 -8.36
CA ALA A 109 3.66 -1.51 -9.34
C ALA A 109 3.32 -2.04 -10.74
N ILE A 110 2.13 -1.67 -11.22
CA ILE A 110 1.59 -2.10 -12.52
C ILE A 110 1.55 -0.91 -13.47
N CYS A 111 2.14 -1.06 -14.66
CA CYS A 111 2.02 -0.07 -15.71
C CYS A 111 0.96 -0.51 -16.73
N TYR A 112 -0.18 0.17 -16.71
CA TYR A 112 -1.21 0.00 -17.73
C TYR A 112 -0.66 0.46 -19.09
N PRO A 113 -0.87 -0.29 -20.19
CA PRO A 113 -0.38 0.12 -21.51
C PRO A 113 -0.83 1.52 -21.95
N ALA A 114 -2.01 1.94 -21.50
CA ALA A 114 -2.59 3.26 -21.73
C ALA A 114 -1.90 4.41 -20.97
N LEU A 115 -1.06 4.08 -19.98
CA LEU A 115 -0.30 5.00 -19.14
C LEU A 115 1.21 4.86 -19.31
N ALA A 116 1.69 3.99 -20.19
CA ALA A 116 3.13 3.80 -20.36
C ALA A 116 3.86 5.10 -20.78
N ASP A 117 3.17 6.01 -21.47
CA ASP A 117 3.72 7.31 -21.87
C ASP A 117 3.60 8.39 -20.76
N ALA A 118 2.93 8.09 -19.65
CA ALA A 118 2.94 8.95 -18.44
C ALA A 118 4.20 8.72 -17.59
N SER A 119 4.92 7.63 -17.82
CA SER A 119 6.22 7.38 -17.18
C SER A 119 7.29 8.33 -17.72
N SER A 120 8.24 8.70 -16.86
CA SER A 120 9.47 9.39 -17.29
C SER A 120 10.48 8.46 -17.94
N LEU A 121 10.29 7.14 -17.85
CA LEU A 121 11.11 6.14 -18.52
C LEU A 121 10.61 5.88 -19.94
N LYS A 122 11.51 5.36 -20.78
CA LYS A 122 11.14 4.95 -22.13
C LYS A 122 10.07 3.86 -22.08
N ARG A 123 9.06 3.98 -22.94
CA ARG A 123 7.92 3.07 -23.02
C ARG A 123 8.32 1.59 -22.99
N GLU A 124 9.33 1.18 -23.75
CA GLU A 124 9.77 -0.21 -23.84
C GLU A 124 10.28 -0.81 -22.51
N LEU A 125 10.66 0.04 -21.55
CA LEU A 125 11.12 -0.38 -20.22
C LEU A 125 9.95 -0.65 -19.27
N VAL A 126 8.84 0.08 -19.41
CA VAL A 126 7.73 0.09 -18.44
C VAL A 126 6.42 -0.50 -18.97
N ASP A 127 6.21 -0.55 -20.29
CA ASP A 127 5.02 -1.18 -20.88
C ASP A 127 4.97 -2.66 -20.49
N GLY A 128 3.86 -3.06 -19.86
CA GLY A 128 3.64 -4.39 -19.28
C GLY A 128 4.37 -4.64 -17.96
N LEU A 129 4.80 -3.59 -17.24
CA LEU A 129 5.39 -3.75 -15.91
C LEU A 129 4.35 -4.30 -14.92
N ASP A 130 4.73 -5.32 -14.17
CA ASP A 130 3.93 -5.91 -13.08
C ASP A 130 4.87 -6.46 -11.99
N ILE A 131 5.25 -5.59 -11.05
CA ILE A 131 6.10 -5.95 -9.90
C ILE A 131 5.25 -5.95 -8.63
N MET A 132 5.39 -6.95 -7.78
CA MET A 132 4.87 -6.95 -6.42
C MET A 132 6.00 -6.67 -5.43
N ILE A 133 5.96 -5.52 -4.75
CA ILE A 133 6.85 -5.27 -3.60
C ILE A 133 6.17 -5.75 -2.32
N VAL A 134 6.86 -6.63 -1.59
CA VAL A 134 6.47 -7.19 -0.30
C VAL A 134 7.39 -6.62 0.78
N ARG A 135 6.90 -5.62 1.50
CA ARG A 135 7.63 -4.88 2.54
C ARG A 135 7.23 -5.38 3.91
N GLU A 136 8.21 -5.68 4.77
CA GLU A 136 7.96 -5.85 6.20
C GLU A 136 7.56 -4.50 6.81
N LEU A 137 6.44 -4.44 7.53
CA LEU A 137 5.79 -3.18 7.88
C LEU A 137 5.80 -2.85 9.38
N THR A 138 6.15 -3.79 10.26
CA THR A 138 5.95 -3.66 11.72
C THR A 138 7.23 -3.78 12.55
N GLY A 139 8.38 -4.01 11.92
CA GLY A 139 9.70 -4.10 12.54
C GLY A 139 10.72 -3.14 11.90
N GLY A 140 12.01 -3.45 12.08
CA GLY A 140 13.11 -2.63 11.57
C GLY A 140 13.23 -1.27 12.26
N VAL A 141 13.97 -0.35 11.63
CA VAL A 141 14.33 0.98 12.18
C VAL A 141 13.14 1.88 12.51
N TYR A 142 11.96 1.56 11.99
CA TYR A 142 10.73 2.32 12.26
C TYR A 142 10.22 2.08 13.68
N PHE A 143 10.46 0.87 14.21
CA PHE A 143 9.92 0.43 15.52
C PHE A 143 11.00 -0.04 16.49
N GLY A 144 12.26 -0.15 16.04
CA GLY A 144 13.37 -0.63 16.86
C GLY A 144 13.82 0.39 17.91
N GLU A 145 14.08 -0.13 19.11
CA GLU A 145 14.57 0.64 20.26
C GLU A 145 16.02 0.22 20.61
N PRO A 146 16.85 1.13 21.13
CA PRO A 146 16.53 2.53 21.49
C PRO A 146 16.37 3.45 20.27
N LYS A 147 15.49 4.47 20.43
CA LYS A 147 15.26 5.57 19.49
C LYS A 147 15.26 6.92 20.22
N GLU A 148 16.38 7.64 20.19
CA GLU A 148 16.56 8.83 21.04
C GLU A 148 17.51 9.87 20.44
N ILE A 149 17.35 11.12 20.91
CA ILE A 149 18.31 12.20 20.73
C ILE A 149 18.75 12.68 22.12
N VAL A 150 20.04 12.53 22.42
CA VAL A 150 20.62 12.90 23.72
C VAL A 150 21.72 13.94 23.56
N THR A 151 21.89 14.80 24.56
CA THR A 151 23.07 15.67 24.67
C THR A 151 24.14 14.93 25.47
N LEU A 152 25.31 14.75 24.88
CA LEU A 152 26.46 14.10 25.49
C LEU A 152 27.15 15.04 26.48
N GLU A 153 28.04 14.49 27.31
CA GLU A 153 28.77 15.25 28.34
C GLU A 153 29.60 16.41 27.77
N ASN A 154 30.08 16.27 26.52
CA ASN A 154 30.81 17.31 25.80
C ASN A 154 29.91 18.36 25.12
N GLY A 155 28.59 18.27 25.29
CA GLY A 155 27.60 19.16 24.67
C GLY A 155 27.17 18.78 23.25
N GLU A 156 27.73 17.73 22.65
CA GLU A 156 27.30 17.24 21.33
C GLU A 156 25.91 16.58 21.39
N LYS A 157 25.15 16.65 20.30
CA LYS A 157 23.91 15.89 20.16
C LYS A 157 24.19 14.56 19.46
N ARG A 158 23.74 13.46 20.05
CA ARG A 158 23.77 12.12 19.43
C ARG A 158 22.35 11.64 19.19
N ALA A 159 22.06 11.23 17.96
CA ALA A 159 20.83 10.53 17.60
C ALA A 159 21.09 9.03 17.42
N VAL A 160 20.15 8.19 17.85
CA VAL A 160 20.19 6.73 17.66
C VAL A 160 18.85 6.27 17.12
N ASP A 161 18.91 5.45 16.08
CA ASP A 161 17.80 4.68 15.54
C ASP A 161 18.26 3.22 15.36
N THR A 162 17.44 2.25 15.78
CA THR A 162 17.87 0.85 15.85
C THR A 162 17.22 -0.02 14.77
N GLN A 163 18.01 -0.52 13.81
CA GLN A 163 17.55 -1.54 12.86
C GLN A 163 17.65 -2.93 13.49
N VAL A 164 16.51 -3.54 13.83
CA VAL A 164 16.45 -4.86 14.47
C VAL A 164 15.38 -5.75 13.84
N TYR A 165 15.70 -7.03 13.70
CA TYR A 165 14.80 -8.09 13.26
C TYR A 165 15.10 -9.39 13.99
N THR A 166 14.05 -10.16 14.28
CA THR A 166 14.12 -11.55 14.72
C THR A 166 13.92 -12.50 13.54
N THR A 167 14.39 -13.74 13.68
CA THR A 167 14.19 -14.79 12.67
C THR A 167 12.71 -14.96 12.30
N HIS A 168 11.82 -14.99 13.29
CA HIS A 168 10.38 -15.13 13.07
C HIS A 168 9.81 -14.00 12.20
N GLU A 169 10.22 -12.75 12.43
CA GLU A 169 9.75 -11.60 11.63
C GLU A 169 10.16 -11.70 10.16
N ILE A 170 11.36 -12.19 9.89
CA ILE A 170 11.88 -12.39 8.54
C ILE A 170 11.18 -13.60 7.87
N GLU A 171 10.96 -14.69 8.62
CA GLU A 171 10.29 -15.87 8.07
C GLU A 171 8.84 -15.59 7.68
N ARG A 172 8.06 -14.91 8.52
CA ARG A 172 6.65 -14.63 8.23
C ARG A 172 6.47 -13.80 6.96
N ILE A 173 7.33 -12.80 6.72
CA ILE A 173 7.26 -11.97 5.50
C ILE A 173 7.81 -12.72 4.28
N GLY A 174 8.86 -13.53 4.46
CA GLY A 174 9.38 -14.41 3.42
C GLY A 174 8.33 -15.40 2.91
N ARG A 175 7.55 -16.02 3.81
CA ARG A 175 6.43 -16.91 3.44
C ARG A 175 5.41 -16.20 2.57
N VAL A 176 5.00 -14.98 2.97
CA VAL A 176 4.06 -14.18 2.16
C VAL A 176 4.61 -13.97 0.75
N ALA A 177 5.88 -13.58 0.63
CA ALA A 177 6.50 -13.37 -0.68
C ALA A 177 6.57 -14.64 -1.54
N PHE A 178 6.96 -15.77 -0.96
CA PHE A 178 7.05 -17.03 -1.70
C PHE A 178 5.67 -17.56 -2.14
N GLU A 179 4.66 -17.52 -1.27
CA GLU A 179 3.29 -17.94 -1.63
C GLU A 179 2.67 -17.01 -2.69
N LEU A 180 2.97 -15.71 -2.64
CA LEU A 180 2.55 -14.78 -3.71
C LEU A 180 3.24 -15.12 -5.04
N ALA A 181 4.54 -15.39 -5.02
CA ALA A 181 5.31 -15.70 -6.23
C ALA A 181 4.80 -16.96 -6.94
N ARG A 182 4.37 -18.01 -6.20
CA ARG A 182 3.77 -19.23 -6.77
C ARG A 182 2.55 -18.96 -7.65
N ASN A 183 1.82 -17.88 -7.37
CA ASN A 183 0.63 -17.48 -8.12
C ASN A 183 0.93 -16.40 -9.17
N ARG A 184 2.22 -16.13 -9.44
CA ARG A 184 2.72 -15.10 -10.35
C ARG A 184 3.82 -15.68 -11.25
N GLY A 185 4.91 -14.95 -11.49
CA GLY A 185 6.06 -15.37 -12.30
C GLY A 185 6.99 -16.40 -11.63
N ASN A 186 6.61 -16.93 -10.47
CA ASN A 186 7.35 -17.91 -9.69
C ASN A 186 8.80 -17.50 -9.38
N LYS A 187 9.01 -16.20 -9.14
CA LYS A 187 10.31 -15.62 -8.83
C LYS A 187 10.24 -14.62 -7.67
N VAL A 188 11.11 -14.82 -6.68
CA VAL A 188 11.36 -13.88 -5.57
C VAL A 188 12.75 -13.30 -5.66
N THR A 189 12.87 -11.98 -5.62
CA THR A 189 14.11 -11.26 -5.36
C THR A 189 14.11 -10.74 -3.92
N SER A 190 14.97 -11.30 -3.07
CA SER A 190 15.17 -10.80 -1.71
C SER A 190 16.19 -9.65 -1.71
N SER A 191 15.79 -8.51 -1.18
CA SER A 191 16.58 -7.28 -1.17
C SER A 191 16.89 -6.78 0.22
N GLU A 192 18.16 -6.48 0.50
CA GLU A 192 18.67 -6.05 1.81
C GLU A 192 20.10 -5.49 1.68
N LYS A 193 20.83 -5.24 2.77
CA LYS A 193 22.22 -4.71 2.76
C LYS A 193 23.25 -5.58 3.52
N ALA A 194 23.43 -6.84 3.11
CA ALA A 194 24.13 -7.88 3.90
C ALA A 194 25.64 -7.70 3.96
N ASN A 195 26.18 -6.93 3.01
CA ASN A 195 27.61 -6.62 2.97
C ASN A 195 28.02 -5.55 4.01
N VAL A 196 27.06 -4.89 4.67
CA VAL A 196 27.31 -3.86 5.68
C VAL A 196 26.54 -4.13 6.97
N MET A 197 25.25 -4.47 6.87
CA MET A 197 24.34 -4.54 8.01
C MET A 197 24.22 -5.96 8.55
N ARG A 198 24.36 -6.13 9.88
CA ARG A 198 24.14 -7.42 10.55
C ARG A 198 22.70 -7.92 10.43
N SER A 199 21.73 -7.00 10.50
CA SER A 199 20.32 -7.30 10.24
C SER A 199 20.09 -7.75 8.79
N GLY A 200 20.76 -7.15 7.81
CA GLY A 200 20.74 -7.60 6.41
C GLY A 200 21.38 -8.98 6.22
N TYR A 201 22.51 -9.24 6.88
CA TYR A 201 23.14 -10.57 6.87
C TYR A 201 22.19 -11.65 7.42
N LEU A 202 21.57 -11.40 8.58
CA LEU A 202 20.57 -12.29 9.16
C LEU A 202 19.36 -12.48 8.23
N TRP A 203 18.87 -11.38 7.62
CA TRP A 203 17.78 -11.44 6.64
C TRP A 203 18.09 -12.42 5.51
N ARG A 204 19.26 -12.27 4.88
CA ARG A 204 19.70 -13.15 3.79
C ARG A 204 19.79 -14.60 4.23
N GLU A 205 20.36 -14.87 5.40
CA GLU A 205 20.49 -16.22 5.96
C GLU A 205 19.11 -16.87 6.15
N VAL A 206 18.19 -16.15 6.81
CA VAL A 206 16.85 -16.66 7.14
C VAL A 206 16.01 -16.89 5.88
N ILE A 207 15.99 -15.95 4.93
CA ILE A 207 15.26 -16.14 3.66
C ILE A 207 15.83 -17.32 2.86
N THR A 208 17.15 -17.47 2.81
CA THR A 208 17.80 -18.62 2.15
C THR A 208 17.42 -19.95 2.81
N ALA A 209 17.41 -19.98 4.14
CA ALA A 209 17.06 -21.18 4.89
C ALA A 209 15.58 -21.55 4.72
N LEU A 210 14.69 -20.56 4.79
CA LEU A 210 13.26 -20.74 4.54
C LEU A 210 13.00 -21.29 3.13
N HIS A 211 13.64 -20.71 2.12
CA HIS A 211 13.54 -21.16 0.74
C HIS A 211 13.89 -22.63 0.57
N LYS A 212 15.07 -23.04 1.08
CA LYS A 212 15.54 -24.42 0.98
C LYS A 212 14.62 -25.44 1.65
N ARG A 213 14.00 -25.06 2.77
CA ARG A 213 13.15 -25.96 3.55
C ARG A 213 11.76 -26.13 2.93
N GLU A 214 11.19 -25.07 2.34
CA GLU A 214 9.73 -25.00 2.11
C GLU A 214 9.32 -24.48 0.73
N TYR A 215 10.22 -23.81 0.01
CA TYR A 215 9.91 -23.08 -1.23
C TYR A 215 10.95 -23.33 -2.33
N ALA A 216 11.55 -24.52 -2.36
CA ALA A 216 12.57 -24.89 -3.34
C ALA A 216 12.05 -24.88 -4.80
N ASP A 217 10.72 -24.88 -4.98
CA ASP A 217 10.01 -24.74 -6.24
C ASP A 217 9.97 -23.29 -6.79
N VAL A 218 10.24 -22.28 -5.95
CA VAL A 218 10.26 -20.87 -6.35
C VAL A 218 11.69 -20.44 -6.69
N LYS A 219 11.88 -19.67 -7.77
CA LYS A 219 13.21 -19.10 -8.09
C LYS A 219 13.56 -18.01 -7.09
N LEU A 220 14.63 -18.19 -6.30
CA LEU A 220 15.15 -17.17 -5.38
C LEU A 220 16.41 -16.51 -5.95
N GLU A 221 16.42 -15.18 -5.95
CA GLU A 221 17.61 -14.34 -6.19
C GLU A 221 17.82 -13.39 -5.00
N HIS A 222 19.09 -13.06 -4.71
CA HIS A 222 19.43 -12.01 -3.74
C HIS A 222 20.04 -10.82 -4.47
N MET A 223 19.60 -9.61 -4.11
CA MET A 223 20.13 -8.36 -4.64
C MET A 223 20.36 -7.39 -3.48
N LEU A 224 21.40 -6.56 -3.54
CA LEU A 224 21.55 -5.50 -2.54
C LEU A 224 20.57 -4.36 -2.83
N ALA A 225 20.05 -3.70 -1.80
CA ALA A 225 19.02 -2.68 -1.95
C ALA A 225 19.41 -1.53 -2.89
N ASP A 226 20.66 -1.08 -2.86
CA ASP A 226 21.19 -0.08 -3.78
C ASP A 226 21.30 -0.59 -5.23
N ALA A 227 21.70 -1.85 -5.41
CA ALA A 227 21.70 -2.46 -6.74
C ALA A 227 20.27 -2.63 -7.27
N LEU A 228 19.30 -2.97 -6.40
CA LEU A 228 17.90 -3.10 -6.77
C LEU A 228 17.33 -1.76 -7.25
N ALA A 229 17.59 -0.67 -6.54
CA ALA A 229 17.20 0.67 -6.97
C ALA A 229 17.70 0.97 -8.41
N MET A 230 19.00 0.74 -8.67
CA MET A 230 19.54 0.90 -10.02
C MET A 230 18.86 0.00 -11.07
N GLN A 231 18.49 -1.23 -10.69
CA GLN A 231 17.83 -2.17 -11.60
C GLN A 231 16.36 -1.82 -11.87
N LEU A 232 15.65 -1.20 -10.92
CA LEU A 232 14.31 -0.65 -11.13
C LEU A 232 14.31 0.42 -12.22
N VAL A 233 15.36 1.25 -12.30
CA VAL A 233 15.49 2.21 -13.40
C VAL A 233 15.96 1.54 -14.70
N ARG A 234 16.96 0.65 -14.61
CA ARG A 234 17.65 0.11 -15.79
C ARG A 234 16.85 -0.94 -16.56
N TRP A 235 16.23 -1.87 -15.84
CA TRP A 235 15.51 -3.03 -16.39
C TRP A 235 14.46 -3.56 -15.39
N PRO A 236 13.39 -2.80 -15.12
CA PRO A 236 12.44 -3.14 -14.04
C PRO A 236 11.66 -4.43 -14.29
N LYS A 237 11.36 -4.77 -15.55
CA LYS A 237 10.61 -5.98 -15.94
C LYS A 237 11.30 -7.31 -15.61
N GLN A 238 12.51 -7.30 -15.02
CA GLN A 238 13.17 -8.51 -14.54
C GLN A 238 12.61 -9.02 -13.19
N PHE A 239 11.85 -8.19 -12.48
CA PHE A 239 11.30 -8.49 -11.16
C PHE A 239 9.86 -9.01 -11.27
N ASP A 240 9.53 -9.97 -10.41
CA ASP A 240 8.16 -10.47 -10.21
C ASP A 240 7.71 -10.10 -8.80
N VAL A 241 8.23 -10.81 -7.78
CA VAL A 241 8.04 -10.46 -6.37
C VAL A 241 9.36 -10.00 -5.77
N VAL A 242 9.38 -8.84 -5.14
CA VAL A 242 10.52 -8.37 -4.34
C VAL A 242 10.15 -8.42 -2.87
N VAL A 243 11.00 -9.02 -2.02
CA VAL A 243 10.79 -9.02 -0.57
C VAL A 243 11.93 -8.29 0.14
N THR A 244 11.60 -7.38 1.05
CA THR A 244 12.60 -6.53 1.71
C THR A 244 12.12 -6.01 3.06
N ASP A 245 13.04 -5.39 3.80
CA ASP A 245 12.77 -4.82 5.12
C ASP A 245 11.92 -3.55 5.06
N ASN A 246 11.62 -2.97 6.22
CA ASN A 246 10.74 -1.82 6.32
C ASN A 246 11.28 -0.56 5.63
N LEU A 247 12.55 -0.20 5.86
CA LEU A 247 13.14 1.03 5.32
C LEU A 247 13.41 0.91 3.82
N PHE A 248 14.03 -0.19 3.38
CA PHE A 248 14.28 -0.40 1.96
C PHE A 248 12.98 -0.63 1.19
N GLY A 249 12.01 -1.32 1.80
CA GLY A 249 10.68 -1.49 1.21
C GLY A 249 9.97 -0.18 1.00
N ASP A 250 10.08 0.78 1.93
CA ASP A 250 9.54 2.12 1.75
C ASP A 250 10.09 2.76 0.48
N MET A 251 11.41 2.96 0.43
CA MET A 251 12.07 3.66 -0.67
C MET A 251 11.91 2.95 -2.02
N LEU A 252 12.12 1.63 -2.06
CA LEU A 252 12.06 0.86 -3.30
C LEU A 252 10.63 0.74 -3.84
N SER A 253 9.63 0.70 -2.97
CA SER A 253 8.24 0.69 -3.41
C SER A 253 7.80 2.05 -3.97
N ASP A 254 8.28 3.16 -3.39
CA ASP A 254 8.05 4.52 -3.92
C ASP A 254 8.82 4.76 -5.23
N GLU A 255 9.99 4.14 -5.40
CA GLU A 255 10.71 4.14 -6.68
C GLU A 255 9.94 3.34 -7.74
N ALA A 256 9.58 2.09 -7.42
CA ALA A 256 8.80 1.22 -8.31
C ALA A 256 7.46 1.86 -8.72
N ALA A 257 6.85 2.56 -7.77
CA ALA A 257 5.65 3.34 -7.97
C ALA A 257 5.80 4.39 -9.08
N MET A 258 6.86 5.20 -8.98
CA MET A 258 7.12 6.30 -9.91
C MET A 258 7.48 5.79 -11.31
N LEU A 259 7.96 4.55 -11.46
CA LEU A 259 8.18 3.93 -12.78
C LEU A 259 6.88 3.87 -13.60
N THR A 260 5.73 3.76 -12.95
CA THR A 260 4.42 3.65 -13.63
C THR A 260 3.85 5.03 -14.05
N GLY A 261 4.46 6.13 -13.60
CA GLY A 261 4.13 7.50 -13.98
C GLY A 261 3.32 8.28 -12.93
N SER A 262 2.62 7.62 -12.00
CA SER A 262 1.92 8.33 -10.92
C SER A 262 1.74 7.48 -9.66
N LEU A 263 2.08 8.07 -8.50
CA LEU A 263 1.73 7.53 -7.18
C LEU A 263 0.21 7.39 -6.98
N GLY A 264 -0.58 8.22 -7.67
CA GLY A 264 -2.05 8.22 -7.67
C GLY A 264 -2.69 6.94 -8.21
N MET A 265 -1.88 6.03 -8.78
CA MET A 265 -2.33 4.79 -9.40
C MET A 265 -2.17 3.55 -8.52
N LEU A 266 -1.55 3.68 -7.35
CA LEU A 266 -0.98 2.53 -6.65
C LEU A 266 -1.75 2.19 -5.38
N PRO A 267 -2.55 1.12 -5.41
CA PRO A 267 -3.15 0.59 -4.21
C PRO A 267 -2.11 -0.11 -3.34
N SER A 268 -2.45 -0.35 -2.09
CA SER A 268 -1.66 -1.22 -1.22
C SER A 268 -2.53 -2.01 -0.25
N ALA A 269 -1.98 -3.13 0.22
CA ALA A 269 -2.59 -3.94 1.26
C ALA A 269 -1.57 -4.20 2.38
N SER A 270 -1.96 -3.94 3.62
CA SER A 270 -1.21 -4.27 4.82
C SER A 270 -1.93 -5.42 5.52
N LEU A 271 -1.30 -6.60 5.52
CA LEU A 271 -1.90 -7.85 5.95
C LEU A 271 -1.24 -8.37 7.24
N GLY A 272 -2.08 -8.78 8.18
CA GLY A 272 -1.67 -9.55 9.36
C GLY A 272 -1.55 -11.05 9.07
N ALA A 273 -1.23 -11.81 10.12
CA ALA A 273 -1.20 -13.26 10.03
C ALA A 273 -2.62 -13.81 9.83
N ALA A 274 -2.74 -14.88 9.05
CA ALA A 274 -3.98 -15.63 8.95
C ALA A 274 -4.23 -16.41 10.26
N ASP A 275 -5.47 -16.38 10.74
CA ASP A 275 -5.96 -17.24 11.80
C ASP A 275 -6.24 -18.65 11.27
N ALA A 276 -6.67 -19.54 12.17
CA ALA A 276 -6.97 -20.94 11.84
C ALA A 276 -8.07 -21.12 10.77
N ASN A 277 -8.89 -20.10 10.54
CA ASN A 277 -9.96 -20.10 9.55
C ASN A 277 -9.57 -19.36 8.26
N GLY A 278 -8.30 -18.97 8.12
CA GLY A 278 -7.77 -18.22 6.97
C GLY A 278 -8.10 -16.73 6.99
N LYS A 279 -8.83 -16.23 7.99
CA LYS A 279 -9.11 -14.79 8.14
C LYS A 279 -7.90 -14.07 8.69
N ARG A 280 -7.71 -12.81 8.34
CA ARG A 280 -6.62 -11.98 8.86
C ARG A 280 -7.09 -10.56 9.09
N LYS A 281 -6.42 -9.86 9.99
CA LYS A 281 -6.51 -8.40 10.03
C LYS A 281 -5.88 -7.83 8.77
N ALA A 282 -6.53 -6.83 8.18
CA ALA A 282 -6.08 -6.22 6.96
C ALA A 282 -6.49 -4.74 6.91
N MET A 283 -5.60 -3.93 6.34
CA MET A 283 -5.85 -2.54 6.01
C MET A 283 -5.44 -2.30 4.56
N TYR A 284 -6.27 -1.57 3.82
CA TYR A 284 -6.04 -1.24 2.43
C TYR A 284 -5.99 0.27 2.29
N GLU A 285 -4.96 0.76 1.61
CA GLU A 285 -4.71 2.20 1.49
C GLU A 285 -3.96 2.51 0.19
N PRO A 286 -4.22 3.67 -0.44
CA PRO A 286 -3.39 4.14 -1.53
C PRO A 286 -1.97 4.46 -1.02
N CYS A 287 -0.96 4.35 -1.90
CA CYS A 287 0.42 4.68 -1.52
C CYS A 287 0.68 6.19 -1.43
N HIS A 288 -0.14 7.02 -2.07
CA HIS A 288 0.06 8.47 -2.09
C HIS A 288 -0.33 9.14 -0.75
N GLY A 289 0.28 10.30 -0.48
CA GLY A 289 -0.06 11.11 0.70
C GLY A 289 -1.39 11.86 0.59
N SER A 290 -1.65 12.74 1.56
CA SER A 290 -2.90 13.50 1.67
C SER A 290 -3.04 14.68 0.69
N ALA A 291 -1.98 15.04 -0.04
CA ALA A 291 -1.97 16.10 -1.06
C ALA A 291 -2.76 17.37 -0.65
N PRO A 292 -2.39 18.02 0.48
CA PRO A 292 -3.17 19.09 1.08
C PRO A 292 -3.29 20.33 0.20
N ASP A 293 -2.39 20.50 -0.76
CA ASP A 293 -2.37 21.57 -1.75
C ASP A 293 -3.51 21.45 -2.78
N ILE A 294 -4.07 20.25 -2.99
CA ILE A 294 -5.18 20.00 -3.92
C ILE A 294 -6.49 19.57 -3.24
N ALA A 295 -6.48 19.40 -1.92
CA ALA A 295 -7.66 19.00 -1.14
C ALA A 295 -8.88 19.91 -1.42
N GLY A 296 -10.02 19.29 -1.73
CA GLY A 296 -11.29 20.00 -1.97
C GLY A 296 -11.39 20.67 -3.33
N LYS A 297 -10.40 20.50 -4.22
CA LYS A 297 -10.45 21.03 -5.59
C LYS A 297 -11.07 20.06 -6.58
N GLY A 298 -11.35 18.82 -6.17
CA GLY A 298 -11.96 17.80 -7.03
C GLY A 298 -11.07 17.36 -8.19
N ILE A 299 -9.74 17.40 -7.98
CA ILE A 299 -8.73 17.01 -8.97
C ILE A 299 -7.84 15.85 -8.50
N ALA A 300 -8.11 15.27 -7.33
CA ALA A 300 -7.40 14.07 -6.89
C ALA A 300 -7.72 12.87 -7.78
N ASN A 301 -6.79 11.92 -7.82
CA ASN A 301 -6.98 10.65 -8.53
C ASN A 301 -7.57 9.60 -7.58
N PRO A 302 -8.81 9.12 -7.78
CA PRO A 302 -9.41 8.12 -6.91
C PRO A 302 -8.97 6.69 -7.23
N ILE A 303 -8.18 6.46 -8.29
CA ILE A 303 -7.88 5.10 -8.79
C ILE A 303 -7.16 4.26 -7.74
N ALA A 304 -6.13 4.79 -7.07
CA ALA A 304 -5.42 4.04 -6.03
C ALA A 304 -6.35 3.61 -4.87
N MET A 305 -7.31 4.45 -4.50
CA MET A 305 -8.29 4.14 -3.45
C MET A 305 -9.26 3.04 -3.90
N ILE A 306 -9.76 3.13 -5.14
CA ILE A 306 -10.64 2.12 -5.73
C ILE A 306 -9.88 0.79 -5.94
N GLY A 307 -8.63 0.83 -6.37
CA GLY A 307 -7.76 -0.34 -6.45
C GLY A 307 -7.49 -0.97 -5.09
N SER A 308 -7.41 -0.16 -4.03
CA SER A 308 -7.24 -0.65 -2.65
C SER A 308 -8.49 -1.40 -2.17
N LEU A 309 -9.69 -0.93 -2.55
CA LEU A 309 -10.92 -1.70 -2.40
C LEU A 309 -10.86 -3.00 -3.22
N GLY A 310 -10.35 -2.98 -4.45
CA GLY A 310 -10.12 -4.20 -5.25
C GLY A 310 -9.22 -5.21 -4.53
N MET A 311 -8.14 -4.75 -3.91
CA MET A 311 -7.29 -5.59 -3.05
C MET A 311 -8.07 -6.13 -1.84
N ALA A 312 -8.97 -5.35 -1.23
CA ALA A 312 -9.84 -5.83 -0.14
C ALA A 312 -10.78 -6.95 -0.59
N MET A 313 -11.37 -6.80 -1.78
CA MET A 313 -12.19 -7.85 -2.40
C MET A 313 -11.39 -9.15 -2.56
N ARG A 314 -10.12 -9.07 -2.97
CA ARG A 314 -9.25 -10.23 -3.17
C ARG A 314 -8.78 -10.87 -1.86
N TYR A 315 -8.21 -10.08 -0.95
CA TYR A 315 -7.43 -10.61 0.17
C TYR A 315 -8.20 -10.72 1.49
N SER A 316 -9.32 -10.00 1.66
CA SER A 316 -10.16 -10.07 2.86
C SER A 316 -11.52 -10.72 2.62
N PHE A 317 -12.08 -10.56 1.42
CA PHE A 317 -13.46 -10.98 1.14
C PHE A 317 -13.57 -12.21 0.22
N ASP A 318 -12.43 -12.80 -0.16
CA ASP A 318 -12.35 -14.00 -1.02
C ASP A 318 -13.18 -13.88 -2.31
N ASN A 319 -13.20 -12.68 -2.88
CA ASN A 319 -13.98 -12.34 -4.07
C ASN A 319 -13.05 -11.83 -5.17
N ALA A 320 -12.19 -12.73 -5.65
CA ALA A 320 -11.25 -12.47 -6.73
C ALA A 320 -11.95 -11.96 -8.00
N LYS A 321 -13.16 -12.46 -8.30
CA LYS A 321 -13.94 -12.01 -9.46
C LYS A 321 -14.31 -10.53 -9.39
N ALA A 322 -14.73 -10.04 -8.23
CA ALA A 322 -15.02 -8.62 -8.04
C ALA A 322 -13.74 -7.76 -8.10
N ALA A 323 -12.62 -8.27 -7.55
CA ALA A 323 -11.32 -7.62 -7.67
C ALA A 323 -10.88 -7.49 -9.14
N ASP A 324 -10.92 -8.59 -9.89
CA ASP A 324 -10.58 -8.64 -11.32
C ASP A 324 -11.47 -7.67 -12.13
N ALA A 325 -12.77 -7.61 -11.79
CA ALA A 325 -13.70 -6.69 -12.45
C ALA A 325 -13.38 -5.22 -12.17
N ILE A 326 -12.95 -4.86 -10.96
CA ILE A 326 -12.48 -3.50 -10.62
C ILE A 326 -11.23 -3.17 -11.42
N ASP A 327 -10.24 -4.07 -11.46
CA ASP A 327 -9.00 -3.87 -12.21
C ASP A 327 -9.28 -3.69 -13.71
N GLN A 328 -10.19 -4.51 -14.26
CA GLN A 328 -10.61 -4.42 -15.66
C GLN A 328 -11.38 -3.13 -15.95
N ALA A 329 -12.21 -2.65 -15.02
CA ALA A 329 -12.92 -1.39 -15.16
C ALA A 329 -11.97 -0.18 -15.16
N ILE A 330 -10.98 -0.17 -14.25
CA ILE A 330 -9.91 0.85 -14.24
C ILE A 330 -9.15 0.82 -15.58
N ALA A 331 -8.71 -0.36 -16.02
CA ALA A 331 -8.01 -0.51 -17.30
C ALA A 331 -8.86 -0.04 -18.49
N GLY A 332 -10.16 -0.35 -18.51
CA GLY A 332 -11.09 0.07 -19.56
C GLY A 332 -11.28 1.59 -19.62
N VAL A 333 -11.45 2.25 -18.46
CA VAL A 333 -11.53 3.72 -18.36
C VAL A 333 -10.25 4.38 -18.86
N LEU A 334 -9.09 3.85 -18.47
CA LEU A 334 -7.79 4.34 -18.97
C LEU A 334 -7.63 4.08 -20.47
N GLY A 335 -8.09 2.94 -20.98
CA GLY A 335 -8.11 2.62 -22.41
C GLY A 335 -8.94 3.59 -23.24
N LYS A 336 -9.97 4.20 -22.65
CA LYS A 336 -10.80 5.26 -23.27
C LYS A 336 -10.14 6.65 -23.25
N GLY A 337 -8.92 6.77 -22.72
CA GLY A 337 -8.19 8.04 -22.66
C GLY A 337 -8.61 8.98 -21.53
N LEU A 338 -9.44 8.52 -20.58
CA LEU A 338 -9.84 9.33 -19.42
C LEU A 338 -8.70 9.41 -18.40
N ARG A 339 -8.36 10.63 -17.97
CA ARG A 339 -7.21 10.92 -17.09
C ARG A 339 -7.57 11.98 -16.07
N THR A 340 -7.20 11.79 -14.81
CA THR A 340 -7.10 12.88 -13.82
C THR A 340 -5.84 13.69 -14.07
N ILE A 341 -5.70 14.85 -13.41
CA ILE A 341 -4.65 15.83 -13.74
C ILE A 341 -3.22 15.26 -13.59
N ASP A 342 -3.01 14.37 -12.63
CA ASP A 342 -1.73 13.73 -12.31
C ASP A 342 -1.24 12.75 -13.39
N ILE A 343 -2.16 12.09 -14.10
CA ILE A 343 -1.87 11.11 -15.17
C ILE A 343 -2.22 11.62 -16.57
N LYS A 344 -2.54 12.92 -16.70
CA LYS A 344 -2.96 13.53 -17.97
C LYS A 344 -1.87 13.41 -19.05
N GLY A 345 -0.61 13.61 -18.68
CA GLY A 345 0.48 13.76 -19.65
C GLY A 345 0.12 14.81 -20.70
N ASP A 346 0.32 14.46 -21.98
CA ASP A 346 -0.01 15.31 -23.13
C ASP A 346 -1.47 15.22 -23.60
N ALA A 347 -2.35 14.50 -22.88
CA ALA A 347 -3.76 14.43 -23.24
C ALA A 347 -4.38 15.84 -23.30
N PRO A 348 -5.34 16.12 -24.20
CA PRO A 348 -5.87 17.47 -24.38
C PRO A 348 -6.64 17.98 -23.15
N SER A 349 -7.23 17.09 -22.36
CA SER A 349 -8.01 17.41 -21.18
C SER A 349 -7.81 16.38 -20.06
N SER A 350 -8.17 16.79 -18.85
CA SER A 350 -8.31 15.91 -17.68
C SER A 350 -9.75 15.96 -17.18
N ILE A 351 -10.16 14.95 -16.43
CA ILE A 351 -11.45 14.86 -15.73
C ILE A 351 -11.28 15.04 -14.21
N SER A 352 -12.36 15.39 -13.52
CA SER A 352 -12.38 15.53 -12.06
C SER A 352 -12.31 14.19 -11.32
N THR A 353 -12.05 14.24 -10.01
CA THR A 353 -12.13 13.09 -9.10
C THR A 353 -13.45 12.34 -9.27
N SER A 354 -14.56 13.08 -9.25
CA SER A 354 -15.92 12.51 -9.35
C SER A 354 -16.23 11.91 -10.73
N GLN A 355 -15.79 12.56 -11.81
CA GLN A 355 -15.97 12.03 -13.16
C GLN A 355 -15.19 10.72 -13.37
N MET A 356 -14.01 10.59 -12.74
CA MET A 356 -13.24 9.36 -12.79
C MET A 356 -13.96 8.21 -12.07
N GLY A 357 -14.46 8.43 -10.85
CA GLY A 357 -15.23 7.41 -10.13
C GLY A 357 -16.52 7.02 -10.85
N ASP A 358 -17.25 8.00 -11.41
CA ASP A 358 -18.45 7.74 -12.21
C ASP A 358 -18.13 6.89 -13.47
N ALA A 359 -17.01 7.20 -14.15
CA ALA A 359 -16.56 6.44 -15.31
C ALA A 359 -16.19 4.99 -14.94
N ILE A 360 -15.52 4.78 -13.81
CA ILE A 360 -15.16 3.44 -13.33
C ILE A 360 -16.42 2.64 -12.98
N VAL A 361 -17.40 3.23 -12.29
CA VAL A 361 -18.67 2.55 -12.00
C VAL A 361 -19.43 2.23 -13.30
N ALA A 362 -19.41 3.11 -14.30
CA ALA A 362 -20.02 2.86 -15.60
C ALA A 362 -19.34 1.71 -16.35
N GLU A 363 -18.01 1.61 -16.28
CA GLU A 363 -17.27 0.49 -16.88
C GLU A 363 -17.50 -0.81 -16.13
N LEU A 364 -17.50 -0.77 -14.81
CA LEU A 364 -17.74 -1.91 -13.94
C LEU A 364 -19.13 -2.53 -14.18
N LYS A 365 -20.15 -1.71 -14.47
CA LYS A 365 -21.48 -2.15 -14.94
C LYS A 365 -21.43 -2.95 -16.24
N THR A 366 -20.48 -2.66 -17.11
CA THR A 366 -20.31 -3.36 -18.39
C THR A 366 -19.53 -4.66 -18.19
N VAL A 367 -18.51 -4.64 -17.33
CA VAL A 367 -17.69 -5.81 -17.01
C VAL A 367 -18.47 -6.91 -16.27
N LEU A 368 -19.41 -6.54 -15.40
CA LEU A 368 -20.19 -7.48 -14.58
C LEU A 368 -21.53 -7.90 -15.20
N ARG A 369 -21.84 -7.43 -16.41
CA ARG A 369 -22.95 -7.96 -17.23
C ARG A 369 -22.49 -9.19 -17.98
#